data_AF-A0A3C0B7U2-F1
#
_entry.id   AF-A0A3C0B7U2-F1
#
_cell.length_a   1.000
_cell.length_b   1.000
_cell.length_c   1.000
_cell.angle_alpha   90.00
_cell.angle_beta   90.00
_cell.angle_gamma   90.00
#
_symmetry.space_group_name_H-M   'P 1'
#
loop_
_entity.id
_entity.type
_entity.pdbx_description
1 polymer ?
#
loop_
_entity_poly.entity_id
_entity_poly.type
_entity_poly.pdbx_seq_one_letter_code
_entity_poly.pdbx_strand_id
1 'polypeptide(L)'
;MGVGYGVDFWSFATGAGGGSITTAWEGTRNARFVSNSNYGNSAYLISPVLNLTGITSPKLSFYLGQESWQGEQNTTKVFYRTSATASWVQLAHYTNDIITWTQFELTLPNPSATYQIAFEGINNYGRANVIDLVKVFEGATPATVTSFPFTETFETSSATLTDWR
;
A
#
# COMPACT_ATOMS: atom_id res chain seq x y z
N MET A 1 -0.19 17.39 16.94
CA MET A 1 0.53 16.71 15.84
C MET A 1 -0.05 17.21 14.54
N GLY A 2 0.76 17.85 13.70
CA GLY A 2 0.35 18.25 12.36
C GLY A 2 0.85 17.22 11.36
N VAL A 3 0.01 16.83 10.40
CA VAL A 3 0.44 15.99 9.28
C VAL A 3 1.25 16.89 8.34
N GLY A 4 2.54 16.59 8.16
CA GLY A 4 3.40 17.29 7.21
C GLY A 4 3.29 16.71 5.80
N TYR A 5 3.51 17.52 4.77
CA TYR A 5 3.63 17.05 3.39
C TYR A 5 5.11 17.04 2.96
N GLY A 6 5.64 15.87 2.57
CA GLY A 6 6.76 15.73 1.63
C GLY A 6 8.17 16.19 2.03
N VAL A 7 9.16 15.37 1.60
CA VAL A 7 10.64 15.50 1.60
C VAL A 7 11.42 15.42 2.92
N ASP A 8 11.05 16.11 4.00
CA ASP A 8 11.91 16.10 5.20
C ASP A 8 11.84 14.78 5.99
N PHE A 9 10.79 14.00 5.77
CA PHE A 9 10.57 12.73 6.45
C PHE A 9 10.74 11.48 5.58
N TRP A 10 10.65 11.62 4.26
CA TRP A 10 10.78 10.51 3.32
C TRP A 10 12.07 10.66 2.52
N SER A 11 12.94 9.65 2.63
CA SER A 11 14.19 9.55 1.88
C SER A 11 14.14 8.38 0.89
N PHE A 12 15.02 8.38 -0.11
CA PHE A 12 15.23 7.24 -0.99
C PHE A 12 16.62 6.65 -0.72
N ALA A 13 16.66 5.48 -0.10
CA ALA A 13 17.87 4.88 0.43
C ALA A 13 17.82 3.35 0.28
N THR A 14 18.94 2.68 0.54
CA THR A 14 19.00 1.22 0.56
C THR A 14 18.54 0.69 1.93
N GLY A 15 17.55 -0.21 1.91
CA GLY A 15 16.99 -0.83 3.11
C GLY A 15 16.37 0.15 4.09
N ALA A 16 16.26 -0.28 5.35
CA ALA A 16 15.70 0.49 6.45
C ALA A 16 16.74 1.35 7.20
N GLY A 17 18.02 1.25 6.87
CA GLY A 17 19.10 1.95 7.59
C GLY A 17 19.39 1.40 8.99
N GLY A 18 18.76 0.28 9.37
CA GLY A 18 18.94 -0.44 10.63
C GLY A 18 17.94 -1.59 10.70
N GLY A 19 18.21 -2.57 11.57
CA GLY A 19 17.40 -3.79 11.65
C GLY A 19 17.72 -4.79 10.54
N SER A 20 16.75 -5.64 10.21
CA SER A 20 16.91 -6.83 9.38
C SER A 20 16.80 -6.54 7.87
N ILE A 21 16.11 -5.47 7.50
CA ILE A 21 15.91 -5.07 6.11
C ILE A 21 17.07 -4.18 5.66
N THR A 22 18.11 -4.79 5.10
CA THR A 22 19.38 -4.14 4.76
C THR A 22 19.53 -3.76 3.29
N THR A 23 18.67 -4.28 2.40
CA THR A 23 18.65 -3.95 0.96
C THR A 23 17.28 -3.44 0.54
N ALA A 24 17.23 -2.73 -0.60
CA ALA A 24 15.98 -2.50 -1.32
C ALA A 24 15.36 -3.85 -1.74
N TRP A 25 14.05 -3.88 -1.96
CA TRP A 25 13.39 -5.06 -2.51
C TRP A 25 13.71 -5.18 -4.00
N GLU A 26 13.51 -4.09 -4.74
CA GLU A 26 13.82 -4.02 -6.18
C GLU A 26 14.93 -2.99 -6.42
N GLY A 27 15.91 -3.34 -7.24
CA GLY A 27 17.01 -2.42 -7.57
C GLY A 27 17.88 -2.06 -6.37
N THR A 28 18.17 -0.77 -6.19
CA THR A 28 19.17 -0.29 -5.20
C THR A 28 18.61 0.65 -4.13
N ARG A 29 17.39 1.18 -4.31
CA ARG A 29 16.77 2.15 -3.39
C ARG A 29 15.29 1.85 -3.20
N ASN A 30 14.83 2.00 -1.97
CA ASN A 30 13.43 2.03 -1.56
C ASN A 30 13.08 3.39 -0.95
N ALA A 31 11.79 3.67 -0.79
CA ALA A 31 11.34 4.77 0.05
C ALA A 31 11.55 4.39 1.53
N ARG A 32 12.01 5.35 2.33
CA ARG A 32 12.29 5.15 3.76
C ARG A 32 11.81 6.36 4.54
N PHE A 33 10.81 6.14 5.40
CA PHE A 33 10.35 7.11 6.37
C PHE A 33 11.35 7.21 7.54
N VAL A 34 11.39 8.35 8.20
CA VAL A 34 12.27 8.56 9.36
C VAL A 34 12.03 7.52 10.47
N SER A 35 13.11 7.24 11.21
CA SER A 35 13.10 6.62 12.52
C SER A 35 13.97 7.52 13.41
N ASN A 36 13.33 8.30 14.29
CA ASN A 36 14.01 9.29 15.10
C ASN A 36 13.27 9.55 16.42
N SER A 37 13.81 10.44 17.25
CA SER A 37 13.26 10.76 18.57
C SER A 37 12.01 11.66 18.55
N ASN A 38 11.50 12.06 17.39
CA ASN A 38 10.33 12.92 17.30
C ASN A 38 9.05 12.09 17.18
N TYR A 39 8.55 11.63 18.32
CA TYR A 39 7.33 10.82 18.41
C TYR A 39 6.12 11.49 17.79
N GLY A 40 5.28 10.69 17.13
CA GLY A 40 4.02 11.10 16.55
C GLY A 40 4.13 11.90 15.25
N ASN A 41 5.35 12.12 14.75
CA ASN A 41 5.54 12.73 13.44
C ASN A 41 5.02 11.80 12.35
N SER A 42 4.22 12.36 11.44
CA SER A 42 3.74 11.66 10.26
C SER A 42 3.83 12.53 9.01
N ALA A 43 4.04 11.88 7.87
CA ALA A 43 3.98 12.56 6.58
C ALA A 43 3.56 11.63 5.46
N TYR A 44 2.87 12.20 4.48
CA TYR A 44 2.49 11.49 3.26
C TYR A 44 3.63 11.46 2.23
N LEU A 45 3.87 10.28 1.68
CA LEU A 45 4.52 10.05 0.38
C LEU A 45 3.41 9.87 -0.66
N ILE A 46 3.20 10.89 -1.49
CA ILE A 46 2.08 10.98 -2.42
C ILE A 46 2.53 10.56 -3.82
N SER A 47 1.75 9.72 -4.49
CA SER A 47 1.99 9.34 -5.88
C SER A 47 1.81 10.52 -6.85
N PRO A 48 2.38 10.44 -8.06
CA PRO A 48 1.88 11.21 -9.19
C PRO A 48 0.38 11.01 -9.40
N VAL A 49 -0.24 11.90 -10.17
CA VAL A 49 -1.63 11.74 -10.60
C VAL A 49 -1.73 10.54 -11.54
N LEU A 50 -2.66 9.64 -11.21
CA LEU A 50 -2.96 8.44 -11.98
C LEU A 50 -4.32 8.62 -12.68
N ASN A 51 -4.35 8.35 -13.97
CA ASN A 51 -5.62 8.24 -14.69
C ASN A 51 -6.09 6.79 -14.64
N LEU A 52 -7.13 6.53 -13.82
CA LEU A 52 -7.73 5.20 -13.69
C LEU A 52 -9.09 5.09 -14.41
N THR A 53 -9.46 6.07 -15.24
CA THR A 53 -10.74 6.01 -15.97
C THR A 53 -10.78 4.80 -16.87
N GLY A 54 -11.87 4.03 -16.82
CA GLY A 54 -12.05 2.83 -17.64
C GLY A 54 -11.39 1.57 -17.10
N ILE A 55 -10.60 1.65 -16.01
CA ILE A 55 -10.10 0.47 -15.31
C ILE A 55 -11.20 -0.03 -14.38
N THR A 56 -11.62 -1.28 -14.57
CA THR A 56 -12.80 -1.84 -13.89
C THR A 56 -12.48 -2.33 -12.48
N SER A 57 -11.28 -2.86 -12.28
CA SER A 57 -10.82 -3.44 -11.01
C SER A 57 -9.39 -2.97 -10.69
N PRO A 58 -9.15 -1.66 -10.48
CA PRO A 58 -7.80 -1.18 -10.20
C PRO A 58 -7.34 -1.68 -8.82
N LYS A 59 -6.11 -2.19 -8.78
CA LYS A 59 -5.44 -2.68 -7.58
C LYS A 59 -4.11 -1.99 -7.39
N LEU A 60 -3.72 -1.85 -6.13
CA LEU A 60 -2.40 -1.40 -5.70
C LEU A 60 -1.67 -2.59 -5.09
N SER A 61 -0.43 -2.84 -5.49
CA SER A 61 0.50 -3.69 -4.74
C SER A 61 1.79 -2.93 -4.39
N PHE A 62 2.39 -3.30 -3.27
CA PHE A 62 3.64 -2.74 -2.77
C PHE A 62 4.29 -3.68 -1.77
N TYR A 63 5.58 -3.51 -1.53
CA TYR A 63 6.29 -4.16 -0.43
C TYR A 63 6.46 -3.19 0.72
N LEU A 64 6.28 -3.69 1.95
CA LEU A 64 6.44 -2.94 3.18
C LEU A 64 7.39 -3.69 4.13
N GLY A 65 8.19 -2.91 4.86
CA GLY A 65 8.91 -3.32 6.05
C GLY A 65 8.76 -2.27 7.15
N GLN A 66 8.68 -2.69 8.42
CA GLN A 66 8.59 -1.81 9.58
C GLN A 66 8.89 -2.58 10.87
N GLU A 67 10.17 -2.83 11.11
CA GLU A 67 10.63 -3.60 12.27
C GLU A 67 10.37 -2.85 13.61
N SER A 68 9.95 -3.57 14.63
CA SER A 68 9.86 -3.04 16.00
C SER A 68 11.26 -2.75 16.56
N TRP A 69 11.39 -1.67 17.33
CA TRP A 69 12.62 -1.40 18.08
C TRP A 69 12.34 -1.40 19.57
N GLN A 70 12.80 -2.43 20.28
CA GLN A 70 12.62 -2.56 21.74
C GLN A 70 11.14 -2.48 22.20
N GLY A 71 10.21 -2.98 21.37
CA GLY A 71 8.77 -2.94 21.65
C GLY A 71 8.06 -1.70 21.10
N GLU A 72 8.80 -0.70 20.62
CA GLU A 72 8.25 0.47 19.93
C GLU A 72 8.00 0.17 18.45
N GLN A 73 6.99 0.82 17.85
CA GLN A 73 6.48 0.43 16.53
C GLN A 73 6.05 1.62 15.67
N ASN A 74 6.87 1.96 14.68
CA ASN A 74 6.43 2.82 13.60
C ASN A 74 5.33 2.13 12.80
N THR A 75 4.34 2.88 12.33
CA THR A 75 3.18 2.32 11.61
C THR A 75 3.01 3.00 10.26
N THR A 76 2.34 2.29 9.34
CA THR A 76 2.11 2.78 7.98
C THR A 76 0.63 2.78 7.68
N LYS A 77 0.09 3.87 7.11
CA LYS A 77 -1.26 3.90 6.55
C LYS A 77 -1.22 4.11 5.04
N VAL A 78 -2.25 3.64 4.36
CA VAL A 78 -2.45 3.87 2.92
C VAL A 78 -3.74 4.64 2.72
N PHE A 79 -3.71 5.66 1.88
CA PHE A 79 -4.85 6.49 1.54
C PHE A 79 -5.00 6.62 0.03
N TYR A 80 -6.20 7.01 -0.40
CA TYR A 80 -6.45 7.51 -1.73
C TYR A 80 -7.24 8.83 -1.71
N ARG A 81 -7.23 9.53 -2.85
CA ARG A 81 -8.17 10.60 -3.15
C ARG A 81 -8.44 10.62 -4.66
N THR A 82 -9.63 11.08 -5.05
CA THR A 82 -10.07 11.12 -6.45
C THR A 82 -9.77 12.43 -7.17
N SER A 83 -9.36 13.47 -6.44
CA SER A 83 -8.89 14.73 -6.99
C SER A 83 -7.94 15.44 -6.03
N ALA A 84 -7.23 16.46 -6.51
CA ALA A 84 -6.29 17.23 -5.69
C ALA A 84 -6.94 17.97 -4.51
N THR A 85 -8.25 18.25 -4.59
CA THR A 85 -9.02 18.96 -3.57
C THR A 85 -9.87 18.03 -2.69
N ALA A 86 -10.00 16.76 -3.07
CA ALA A 86 -10.71 15.77 -2.27
C ALA A 86 -9.91 15.43 -0.99
N SER A 87 -10.64 15.17 0.10
CA SER A 87 -10.07 14.63 1.33
C SER A 87 -9.45 13.25 1.10
N TRP A 88 -8.38 12.96 1.83
CA TRP A 88 -7.79 11.61 1.86
C TRP A 88 -8.72 10.61 2.53
N VAL A 89 -8.90 9.46 1.91
CA VAL A 89 -9.70 8.34 2.42
C VAL A 89 -8.76 7.17 2.71
N GLN A 90 -8.78 6.66 3.94
CA GLN A 90 -7.91 5.57 4.37
C GLN A 90 -8.34 4.24 3.74
N LEU A 91 -7.38 3.50 3.17
CA LEU A 91 -7.54 2.14 2.66
C LEU A 91 -7.06 1.09 3.67
N ALA A 92 -5.95 1.34 4.34
CA ALA A 92 -5.31 0.37 5.25
C ALA A 92 -4.48 1.05 6.35
N HIS A 93 -4.24 0.31 7.43
CA HIS A 93 -3.33 0.69 8.53
C HIS A 93 -2.57 -0.54 9.03
N TYR A 94 -1.25 -0.50 8.92
CA TYR A 94 -0.33 -1.58 9.29
C TYR A 94 0.40 -1.22 10.58
N THR A 95 0.11 -1.99 11.63
CA THR A 95 0.65 -1.77 12.98
C THR A 95 1.57 -2.90 13.47
N ASN A 96 1.75 -3.94 12.67
CA ASN A 96 2.50 -5.12 13.06
C ASN A 96 4.01 -4.94 12.86
N ASP A 97 4.79 -5.74 13.56
CA ASP A 97 6.22 -5.90 13.33
C ASP A 97 6.45 -6.67 12.02
N ILE A 98 7.17 -6.06 11.07
CA ILE A 98 7.42 -6.60 9.73
C ILE A 98 8.93 -6.57 9.47
N ILE A 99 9.60 -7.66 9.83
CA ILE A 99 11.07 -7.81 9.81
C ILE A 99 11.64 -8.28 8.47
N THR A 100 10.78 -8.68 7.54
CA THR A 100 11.13 -9.03 6.15
C THR A 100 10.21 -8.30 5.18
N TRP A 101 10.73 -7.96 4.00
CA TRP A 101 9.92 -7.38 2.93
C TRP A 101 8.67 -8.22 2.68
N THR A 102 7.50 -7.62 2.93
CA THR A 102 6.21 -8.29 2.82
C THR A 102 5.34 -7.57 1.81
N GLN A 103 4.80 -8.31 0.84
CA GLN A 103 3.91 -7.75 -0.18
C GLN A 103 2.50 -7.57 0.36
N PHE A 104 1.90 -6.43 0.06
CA PHE A 104 0.48 -6.14 0.31
C PHE A 104 -0.21 -5.77 -0.99
N GLU A 105 -1.51 -6.08 -1.04
CA GLU A 105 -2.39 -5.74 -2.15
C GLU A 105 -3.68 -5.10 -1.63
N LEU A 106 -4.14 -4.04 -2.27
CA LEU A 106 -5.35 -3.30 -1.92
C LEU A 106 -6.17 -3.00 -3.18
N THR A 107 -7.50 -3.13 -3.09
CA THR A 107 -8.41 -2.62 -4.13
C THR A 107 -8.47 -1.09 -4.06
N LEU A 108 -8.43 -0.43 -5.22
CA LEU A 108 -8.57 1.02 -5.35
C LEU A 108 -10.02 1.37 -5.73
N PRO A 109 -10.86 1.86 -4.82
CA PRO A 109 -12.23 2.21 -5.13
C PRO A 109 -12.30 3.54 -5.90
N ASN A 110 -13.44 3.81 -6.55
CA ASN A 110 -13.77 5.11 -7.16
C ASN A 110 -12.73 5.59 -8.21
N PRO A 111 -12.48 4.81 -9.28
CA PRO A 111 -11.54 5.20 -10.33
C PRO A 111 -11.89 6.58 -10.91
N SER A 112 -10.87 7.40 -11.15
CA SER A 112 -11.02 8.75 -11.69
C SER A 112 -9.80 9.15 -12.50
N ALA A 113 -9.89 10.24 -13.26
CA ALA A 113 -8.79 10.75 -14.07
C ALA A 113 -7.67 11.40 -13.26
N THR A 114 -7.96 11.75 -11.99
CA THR A 114 -7.06 12.52 -11.12
C THR A 114 -6.73 11.79 -9.82
N TYR A 115 -6.69 10.46 -9.88
CA TYR A 115 -6.52 9.61 -8.70
C TYR A 115 -5.12 9.75 -8.12
N GLN A 116 -4.99 9.75 -6.79
CA GLN A 116 -3.70 9.70 -6.11
C GLN A 116 -3.76 8.74 -4.93
N ILE A 117 -2.62 8.13 -4.65
CA ILE A 117 -2.38 7.25 -3.51
C ILE A 117 -1.37 7.94 -2.59
N ALA A 118 -1.51 7.76 -1.28
CA ALA A 118 -0.51 8.21 -0.33
C ALA A 118 -0.18 7.10 0.66
N PHE A 119 1.11 6.99 0.99
CA PHE A 119 1.59 6.24 2.13
C PHE A 119 1.92 7.22 3.26
N GLU A 120 1.30 7.06 4.42
CA GLU A 120 1.66 7.81 5.63
C GLU A 120 2.60 6.96 6.48
N GLY A 121 3.83 7.43 6.66
CA GLY A 121 4.71 6.89 7.68
C GLY A 121 4.43 7.61 8.99
N ILE A 122 4.39 6.88 10.10
CA ILE A 122 4.13 7.40 11.43
C ILE A 122 5.26 6.94 12.35
N ASN A 123 6.01 7.90 12.90
CA ASN A 123 7.13 7.64 13.79
C ASN A 123 6.65 7.50 15.23
N ASN A 124 6.65 6.27 15.73
CA ASN A 124 6.45 5.94 17.13
C ASN A 124 7.69 5.20 17.66
N TYR A 125 8.88 5.75 17.42
CA TYR A 125 10.19 5.23 17.84
C TYR A 125 10.63 3.86 17.31
N GLY A 126 9.82 3.15 16.53
CA GLY A 126 10.23 1.91 15.86
C GLY A 126 11.26 2.14 14.76
N ARG A 127 11.69 1.06 14.09
CA ARG A 127 12.55 1.18 12.90
C ARG A 127 11.78 1.85 11.76
N ALA A 128 12.52 2.31 10.76
CA ALA A 128 11.97 3.01 9.62
C ALA A 128 10.88 2.20 8.91
N ASN A 129 9.78 2.86 8.53
CA ASN A 129 8.86 2.30 7.56
C ASN A 129 9.54 2.37 6.18
N VAL A 130 9.65 1.24 5.50
CA VAL A 130 10.22 1.16 4.17
C VAL A 130 9.21 0.63 3.18
N ILE A 131 9.15 1.25 2.00
CA ILE A 131 8.20 0.92 0.95
C ILE A 131 8.94 0.78 -0.36
N ASP A 132 8.62 -0.25 -1.12
CA ASP A 132 9.24 -0.49 -2.41
C ASP A 132 8.28 -1.19 -3.40
N LEU A 133 8.65 -1.17 -4.69
CA LEU A 133 7.95 -1.83 -5.79
C LEU A 133 6.43 -1.56 -5.81
N VAL A 134 6.06 -0.28 -5.76
CA VAL A 134 4.67 0.17 -5.83
C VAL A 134 4.14 0.01 -7.26
N LYS A 135 3.08 -0.77 -7.44
CA LYS A 135 2.44 -1.03 -8.73
C LYS A 135 0.94 -0.77 -8.64
N VAL A 136 0.40 -0.12 -9.68
CA VAL A 136 -1.04 -0.04 -9.90
C VAL A 136 -1.36 -0.81 -11.18
N PHE A 137 -2.32 -1.71 -11.11
CA PHE A 137 -2.65 -2.64 -12.20
C PHE A 137 -4.14 -2.97 -12.19
N GLU A 138 -4.67 -3.50 -13.29
CA GLU A 138 -6.02 -4.04 -13.34
C GLU A 138 -6.01 -5.48 -12.81
N GLY A 139 -6.76 -5.71 -11.73
CA GLY A 139 -7.00 -7.05 -11.20
C GLY A 139 -7.98 -7.82 -12.06
N ALA A 140 -7.96 -9.15 -11.95
CA ALA A 140 -9.00 -9.98 -12.55
C ALA A 140 -10.39 -9.55 -12.05
N THR A 141 -11.34 -9.41 -12.97
CA THR A 141 -12.74 -9.17 -12.62
C THR A 141 -13.29 -10.44 -11.97
N PRO A 142 -13.80 -10.40 -10.73
CA PRO A 142 -14.42 -11.57 -10.12
C PRO A 142 -15.63 -12.01 -10.96
N ALA A 143 -15.81 -13.32 -11.13
CA ALA A 143 -17.02 -13.86 -11.72
C ALA A 143 -18.24 -13.39 -10.91
N THR A 144 -19.22 -12.79 -11.59
CA THR A 144 -20.44 -12.31 -10.94
C THR A 144 -21.58 -13.27 -11.24
N VAL A 145 -22.24 -13.77 -10.19
CA VAL A 145 -23.46 -14.58 -10.32
C VAL A 145 -24.65 -13.65 -10.59
N THR A 146 -25.20 -13.69 -11.80
CA THR A 146 -26.29 -12.79 -12.23
C THR A 146 -27.68 -13.42 -12.16
N SER A 147 -27.81 -14.68 -11.74
CA SER A 147 -29.09 -15.40 -11.63
C SER A 147 -29.10 -16.34 -10.42
N PHE A 148 -30.25 -16.46 -9.76
CA PHE A 148 -30.46 -17.35 -8.60
C PHE A 148 -31.62 -18.34 -8.83
N PRO A 149 -31.57 -19.56 -8.26
CA PRO A 149 -30.46 -20.10 -7.47
C PRO A 149 -29.23 -20.45 -8.34
N PHE A 150 -28.04 -20.29 -7.79
CA PHE A 150 -26.80 -20.72 -8.41
C PHE A 150 -26.43 -22.12 -7.91
N THR A 151 -26.05 -23.00 -8.84
CA THR A 151 -25.53 -24.34 -8.55
C THR A 151 -24.23 -24.52 -9.33
N GLU A 152 -23.11 -24.66 -8.63
CA GLU A 152 -21.82 -25.07 -9.21
C GLU A 152 -21.60 -26.55 -8.96
N THR A 153 -21.35 -27.32 -10.03
CA THR A 153 -21.11 -28.77 -9.93
C THR A 153 -19.64 -29.15 -10.02
N PHE A 154 -18.76 -28.20 -10.38
CA PHE A 154 -17.33 -28.39 -10.69
C PHE A 154 -17.04 -29.39 -11.81
N GLU A 155 -18.05 -29.74 -12.61
CA GLU A 155 -17.89 -30.58 -13.80
C GLU A 155 -17.18 -29.81 -14.92
N THR A 156 -16.51 -30.51 -15.83
CA THR A 156 -15.75 -29.89 -16.95
C THR A 156 -16.61 -29.01 -17.88
N SER A 157 -17.93 -29.19 -17.85
CA SER A 157 -18.91 -28.39 -18.60
C SER A 157 -19.42 -27.17 -17.83
N SER A 158 -19.00 -26.96 -16.58
CA SER A 158 -19.42 -25.80 -15.81
C SER A 158 -18.78 -24.52 -16.36
N ALA A 159 -19.64 -23.54 -16.63
CA ALA A 159 -19.23 -22.24 -17.16
C ALA A 159 -18.40 -21.42 -16.17
N THR A 160 -18.46 -21.71 -14.86
CA THR A 160 -17.67 -20.96 -13.86
C THR A 160 -16.41 -21.69 -13.40
N LEU A 161 -16.20 -22.96 -13.81
CA LEU A 161 -15.04 -23.77 -13.38
C LEU A 161 -13.69 -23.07 -13.65
N THR A 162 -13.58 -22.27 -14.71
CA THR A 162 -12.37 -21.52 -15.02
C THR A 162 -12.10 -20.34 -14.09
N ASP A 163 -13.12 -19.87 -13.38
CA ASP A 163 -13.08 -18.69 -12.52
C ASP A 163 -12.74 -19.04 -11.06
N TRP A 164 -12.81 -20.33 -10.69
CA TRP A 164 -12.36 -20.87 -9.39
C TRP A 164 -10.88 -21.27 -9.48
N ARG A 165 -9.96 -20.30 -9.41
CA ARG A 165 -8.51 -20.54 -9.39
C ARG A 165 -7.78 -19.61 -8.42
#